data_AF-A0A949PB39-F1
#
_entry.id   AF-A0A949PB39-F1
#
_cell.length_a   1.000
_cell.length_b   1.000
_cell.length_c   1.000
_cell.angle_alpha   90.00
_cell.angle_beta   90.00
_cell.angle_gamma   90.00
#
_symmetry.space_group_name_H-M   'P 1'
#
loop_
_entity.id
_entity.type
_entity.pdbx_description
1 polymer ?
#
loop_
_entity_poly.entity_id
_entity_poly.type
_entity_poly.pdbx_seq_one_letter_code
_entity_poly.pdbx_strand_id
1 'polypeptide(L)'
;MKKSYLITLLSILFLSNCATHDVQYKNEEIKNNSNTTTSSGKVLERTLYLIGDAGNAYLGESTEALKAFTKKINKNSSKKDFVVFLGDNIYEKGLPKKESENRKIAEHRIDVKIEAVKDFKGKVLFIPGNHDWYNNGLPGLKRQEKYIEKALNDKNAFQPEKGCPLKKINVSENVLILAIDSQWYLEDWDKNPTMNDECDIKTRKDFFLEIEGIFKKNNNKTIVVVMHHPTMTNGSHGGKYTLNKHLFPLKRKIPLPGIGSLIAQVRSQGGVSIQDNNSKLYIDLMKRITTLAKGSDKVIFASGHDHNLQYLEKEGIKQIVSGSGSKTSGTSMGGDCLFSYGKQGYAVLDIFKDGSSEVRFYSSENNESNLLYTKEVYASEKKYIDSYKNKEFESVTNASAYSKEDTDKSNSYKWFWGDHYRYVYGTDIKVPIVTLDQHNGGFKIERKGGGHQTRSLRLTRNDNRTYALRAVNKSAVQFLQSVVFKDTYVEKDFKETYTEKAFLDFYTSSHPYATFTIAKMSEAIDLYHTNPELFYMPKHSALGKYNEEFGDELYIMEERPDDTFLDIASFGKPDA
;
A
#
# COMPACT_ATOMS: atom_id res chain seq x y z
N MET A 1 -23.35 43.79 21.79
CA MET A 1 -22.54 42.65 22.29
C MET A 1 -22.62 41.39 21.42
N LYS A 2 -23.79 40.90 20.96
CA LYS A 2 -23.88 39.65 20.15
C LYS A 2 -23.12 39.64 18.80
N LYS A 3 -23.03 40.77 18.07
CA LYS A 3 -22.24 40.87 16.81
C LYS A 3 -20.72 40.75 17.04
N SER A 4 -20.21 41.23 18.17
CA SER A 4 -18.78 41.17 18.48
C SER A 4 -18.34 39.72 18.73
N TYR A 5 -19.12 38.95 19.50
CA TYR A 5 -18.85 37.53 19.71
C TYR A 5 -18.93 36.71 18.42
N LEU A 6 -19.84 37.03 17.49
CA LEU A 6 -19.92 36.35 16.19
C LEU A 6 -18.69 36.65 15.32
N ILE A 7 -18.22 37.90 15.30
CA ILE A 7 -17.00 38.30 14.57
C ILE A 7 -15.76 37.68 15.22
N THR A 8 -15.68 37.62 16.55
CA THR A 8 -14.57 36.96 17.26
C THR A 8 -14.59 35.45 17.04
N LEU A 9 -15.77 34.81 17.04
CA LEU A 9 -15.93 33.38 16.73
C LEU A 9 -15.56 33.08 15.27
N LEU A 10 -16.01 33.90 14.31
CA LEU A 10 -15.60 33.82 12.90
C LEU A 10 -14.09 34.04 12.74
N SER A 11 -13.52 35.03 13.43
CA SER A 11 -12.07 35.29 13.41
C SER A 11 -11.28 34.10 13.96
N ILE A 12 -11.74 33.46 15.05
CA ILE A 12 -11.12 32.26 15.63
C ILE A 12 -11.28 31.04 14.70
N LEU A 13 -12.40 30.93 13.98
CA LEU A 13 -12.62 29.92 12.93
C LEU A 13 -11.73 30.12 11.70
N PHE A 14 -11.35 31.37 11.36
CA PHE A 14 -10.40 31.65 10.28
C PHE A 14 -8.92 31.50 10.70
N LEU A 15 -8.62 31.59 12.00
CA LEU A 15 -7.24 31.52 12.53
C LEU A 15 -6.78 30.10 12.87
N SER A 16 -7.67 29.11 12.90
CA SER A 16 -7.29 27.71 13.12
C SER A 16 -6.99 27.02 11.79
N ASN A 17 -5.70 26.86 11.49
CA ASN A 17 -5.15 25.95 10.49
C ASN A 17 -5.22 26.39 9.00
N CYS A 18 -4.99 27.68 8.73
CA CYS A 18 -4.72 28.15 7.37
C CYS A 18 -3.47 27.45 6.78
N ALA A 19 -3.54 27.04 5.53
CA ALA A 19 -2.40 26.46 4.84
C ALA A 19 -1.29 27.51 4.66
N THR A 20 -0.02 27.11 4.81
CA THR A 20 1.18 27.95 4.64
C THR A 20 2.21 27.27 3.74
N HIS A 21 3.19 28.05 3.26
CA HIS A 21 4.34 27.55 2.53
C HIS A 21 5.52 27.19 3.44
N ASP A 22 5.51 27.66 4.68
CA ASP A 22 6.61 27.44 5.63
C ASP A 22 6.66 25.99 6.12
N VAL A 23 7.80 25.63 6.71
CA VAL A 23 7.98 24.31 7.32
C VAL A 23 7.13 24.20 8.58
N GLN A 24 6.42 23.09 8.73
CA GLN A 24 5.59 22.80 9.88
C GLN A 24 5.83 21.39 10.40
N TYR A 25 5.79 21.25 11.72
CA TYR A 25 5.91 19.98 12.45
C TYR A 25 4.72 19.84 13.40
N LYS A 26 4.29 18.61 13.68
CA LYS A 26 3.14 18.35 14.56
C LYS A 26 3.34 18.81 16.00
N ASN A 27 4.57 18.76 16.50
CA ASN A 27 4.94 19.25 17.82
C ASN A 27 6.44 19.59 17.89
N GLU A 28 6.87 20.23 18.97
CA GLU A 28 8.27 20.61 19.17
C GLU A 28 9.22 19.40 19.31
N GLU A 29 8.72 18.26 19.81
CA GLU A 29 9.52 17.02 19.88
C GLU A 29 9.94 16.53 18.48
N ILE A 30 9.00 16.47 17.55
CA ILE A 30 9.26 16.10 16.15
C ILE A 30 10.20 17.11 15.49
N LYS A 31 10.03 18.40 15.76
CA LYS A 31 10.91 19.46 15.25
C LYS A 31 12.33 19.34 15.78
N ASN A 32 12.51 19.11 17.07
CA ASN A 32 13.83 18.94 17.70
C ASN A 32 14.57 17.71 17.18
N ASN A 33 13.83 16.65 16.82
CA ASN A 33 14.37 15.41 16.26
C ASN A 33 14.41 15.37 14.72
N SER A 34 14.10 16.48 14.03
CA SER A 34 13.96 16.53 12.57
C SER A 34 15.23 16.15 11.79
N ASN A 35 16.41 16.34 12.38
CA ASN A 35 17.70 16.02 11.77
C ASN A 35 18.35 14.75 12.35
N THR A 36 17.69 14.09 13.29
CA THR A 36 18.21 12.90 13.96
C THR A 36 17.96 11.68 13.08
N THR A 37 19.02 11.07 12.57
CA THR A 37 18.92 9.78 11.87
C THR A 37 18.85 8.63 12.86
N THR A 38 17.95 7.70 12.60
CA THR A 38 17.80 6.44 13.31
C THR A 38 18.57 5.30 12.62
N SER A 39 19.23 5.60 11.50
CA SER A 39 19.88 4.60 10.66
C SER A 39 21.37 4.38 10.93
N SER A 40 21.92 4.96 12.00
CA SER A 40 23.33 4.78 12.35
C SER A 40 23.65 3.30 12.57
N GLY A 41 24.67 2.79 11.87
CA GLY A 41 25.07 1.38 11.92
C GLY A 41 24.17 0.40 11.15
N LYS A 42 23.08 0.85 10.52
CA LYS A 42 22.22 0.00 9.70
C LYS A 42 22.80 -0.20 8.30
N VAL A 43 22.66 -1.41 7.74
CA VAL A 43 23.13 -1.73 6.39
C VAL A 43 22.05 -1.39 5.37
N LEU A 44 22.35 -0.42 4.49
CA LEU A 44 21.45 0.00 3.42
C LEU A 44 21.18 -1.15 2.44
N GLU A 45 19.91 -1.40 2.13
CA GLU A 45 19.49 -2.32 1.09
C GLU A 45 19.18 -1.58 -0.22
N ARG A 46 18.39 -0.50 -0.13
CA ARG A 46 17.94 0.31 -1.27
C ARG A 46 17.69 1.76 -0.86
N THR A 47 17.96 2.68 -1.78
CA THR A 47 17.52 4.08 -1.70
C THR A 47 16.59 4.41 -2.87
N LEU A 48 15.46 5.04 -2.57
CA LEU A 48 14.51 5.60 -3.54
C LEU A 48 14.51 7.12 -3.40
N TYR A 49 14.95 7.81 -4.45
CA TYR A 49 14.83 9.25 -4.60
C TYR A 49 13.49 9.59 -5.25
N LEU A 50 12.63 10.32 -4.55
CA LEU A 50 11.24 10.52 -4.89
C LEU A 50 11.01 12.00 -5.27
N ILE A 51 10.56 12.28 -6.49
CA ILE A 51 10.27 13.65 -6.95
C ILE A 51 9.08 13.67 -7.90
N GLY A 52 7.99 14.34 -7.53
CA GLY A 52 6.77 14.49 -8.33
C GLY A 52 6.64 15.88 -8.92
N ASP A 53 5.78 16.01 -9.93
CA ASP A 53 5.32 17.30 -10.46
C ASP A 53 6.46 18.20 -10.93
N ALA A 54 7.53 17.60 -11.47
CA ALA A 54 8.70 18.32 -11.98
C ALA A 54 8.51 18.83 -13.43
N GLY A 55 7.31 18.73 -13.99
CA GLY A 55 7.02 19.01 -15.40
C GLY A 55 6.76 20.46 -15.79
N ASN A 56 7.17 21.47 -15.02
CA ASN A 56 6.82 22.89 -15.26
C ASN A 56 8.01 23.81 -15.56
N ALA A 57 9.14 23.28 -16.02
CA ALA A 57 10.27 24.10 -16.45
C ALA A 57 9.91 25.04 -17.62
N TYR A 58 10.51 26.24 -17.65
CA TYR A 58 10.46 27.15 -18.79
C TYR A 58 11.52 26.76 -19.83
N LEU A 59 11.30 27.12 -21.11
CA LEU A 59 12.26 26.83 -22.18
C LEU A 59 13.65 27.36 -21.84
N GLY A 60 14.68 26.52 -21.98
CA GLY A 60 16.06 26.88 -21.68
C GLY A 60 16.44 26.84 -20.20
N GLU A 61 15.48 26.56 -19.29
CA GLU A 61 15.71 26.52 -17.85
C GLU A 61 15.39 25.15 -17.25
N SER A 62 15.91 24.90 -16.05
CA SER A 62 15.51 23.79 -15.17
C SER A 62 15.01 24.34 -13.84
N THR A 63 14.20 23.56 -13.13
CA THR A 63 13.59 23.95 -11.85
C THR A 63 14.63 23.96 -10.73
N GLU A 64 14.36 24.73 -9.67
CA GLU A 64 15.26 24.76 -8.51
C GLU A 64 15.37 23.39 -7.85
N ALA A 65 14.23 22.68 -7.72
CA ALA A 65 14.20 21.31 -7.24
C ALA A 65 15.04 20.35 -8.09
N LEU A 66 14.93 20.38 -9.42
CA LEU A 66 15.75 19.50 -10.27
C LEU A 66 17.24 19.81 -10.16
N LYS A 67 17.61 21.09 -10.10
CA LYS A 67 19.02 21.50 -9.93
C LYS A 67 19.60 21.03 -8.59
N ALA A 68 18.87 21.21 -7.49
CA ALA A 68 19.27 20.72 -6.16
C ALA A 68 19.34 19.19 -6.14
N PHE A 69 18.32 18.53 -6.71
CA PHE A 69 18.20 17.08 -6.77
C PHE A 69 19.38 16.43 -7.51
N THR A 70 19.74 16.93 -8.70
CA THR A 70 20.89 16.43 -9.48
C THR A 70 22.19 16.48 -8.68
N LYS A 71 22.46 17.59 -7.99
CA LYS A 71 23.64 17.71 -7.12
C LYS A 71 23.65 16.65 -6.01
N LYS A 72 22.49 16.30 -5.45
CA LYS A 72 22.36 15.30 -4.39
C LYS A 72 22.59 13.88 -4.90
N ILE A 73 21.92 13.48 -5.98
CA ILE A 73 21.95 12.09 -6.47
C ILE A 73 23.29 11.72 -7.09
N ASN A 74 23.97 12.67 -7.75
CA ASN A 74 25.27 12.40 -8.38
C ASN A 74 26.39 12.17 -7.36
N LYS A 75 26.28 12.73 -6.14
CA LYS A 75 27.28 12.54 -5.08
C LYS A 75 27.22 11.15 -4.42
N ASN A 76 26.04 10.54 -4.35
CA ASN A 76 25.79 9.41 -3.45
C ASN A 76 25.15 8.18 -4.11
N SER A 77 24.98 8.16 -5.44
CA SER A 77 24.23 7.10 -6.09
C SER A 77 25.00 5.79 -6.30
N SER A 78 24.26 4.70 -6.14
CA SER A 78 24.64 3.32 -6.41
C SER A 78 23.79 2.74 -7.54
N LYS A 79 24.27 1.67 -8.18
CA LYS A 79 23.51 0.91 -9.19
C LYS A 79 22.23 0.26 -8.64
N LYS A 80 22.11 0.17 -7.32
CA LYS A 80 20.96 -0.40 -6.61
C LYS A 80 19.83 0.61 -6.36
N ASP A 81 20.11 1.89 -6.54
CA ASP A 81 19.18 2.95 -6.17
C ASP A 81 18.16 3.21 -7.27
N PHE A 82 17.07 3.86 -6.91
CA PHE A 82 16.02 4.27 -7.83
C PHE A 82 15.81 5.78 -7.75
N VAL A 83 15.66 6.42 -8.91
CA VAL A 83 14.95 7.70 -9.00
C VAL A 83 13.53 7.39 -9.48
N VAL A 84 12.52 7.90 -8.76
CA VAL A 84 11.12 7.75 -9.13
C VAL A 84 10.50 9.14 -9.35
N PHE A 85 10.12 9.41 -10.59
CA PHE A 85 9.33 10.58 -10.97
C PHE A 85 7.83 10.30 -10.75
N LEU A 86 7.24 10.90 -9.72
CA LEU A 86 5.90 10.57 -9.18
C LEU A 86 4.72 11.20 -9.95
N GLY A 87 4.80 11.26 -11.28
CA GLY A 87 3.75 11.79 -12.13
C GLY A 87 3.83 13.29 -12.39
N ASP A 88 2.90 13.76 -13.22
CA ASP A 88 2.83 15.12 -13.77
C ASP A 88 4.17 15.55 -14.37
N ASN A 89 4.59 14.69 -15.27
CA ASN A 89 5.86 14.79 -15.95
C ASN A 89 5.89 15.95 -16.93
N ILE A 90 4.74 16.32 -17.50
CA ILE A 90 4.63 17.45 -18.42
C ILE A 90 3.36 18.24 -18.09
N TYR A 91 3.55 19.47 -17.63
CA TYR A 91 2.45 20.44 -17.57
C TYR A 91 2.22 21.09 -18.95
N GLU A 92 1.06 21.68 -19.23
CA GLU A 92 -0.22 21.38 -18.59
C GLU A 92 -0.93 20.19 -19.24
N LYS A 93 -0.47 19.69 -20.40
CA LYS A 93 -1.20 18.69 -21.18
C LYS A 93 -0.28 17.69 -21.86
N GLY A 94 0.47 16.90 -21.09
CA GLY A 94 1.24 15.75 -21.56
C GLY A 94 2.09 16.04 -22.80
N LEU A 95 2.41 14.98 -23.55
CA LEU A 95 3.23 15.11 -24.76
C LEU A 95 2.36 15.16 -26.04
N PRO A 96 2.25 16.33 -26.73
CA PRO A 96 1.44 16.47 -27.93
C PRO A 96 2.06 15.79 -29.16
N LYS A 97 1.29 15.71 -30.25
CA LYS A 97 1.78 15.35 -31.59
C LYS A 97 2.90 16.30 -32.04
N LYS A 98 3.73 15.86 -33.00
CA LYS A 98 4.94 16.59 -33.42
C LYS A 98 4.63 17.96 -34.03
N GLU A 99 3.46 18.10 -34.64
CA GLU A 99 3.01 19.29 -35.36
C GLU A 99 2.46 20.38 -34.43
N SER A 100 2.27 20.06 -33.15
CA SER A 100 1.74 21.01 -32.16
C SER A 100 2.77 22.08 -31.80
N GLU A 101 2.34 23.34 -31.72
CA GLU A 101 3.16 24.46 -31.23
C GLU A 101 3.75 24.20 -29.83
N ASN A 102 3.00 23.53 -28.96
CA ASN A 102 3.44 23.16 -27.61
C ASN A 102 4.42 21.96 -27.55
N ARG A 103 4.79 21.34 -28.68
CA ARG A 103 5.67 20.16 -28.69
C ARG A 103 7.03 20.48 -28.09
N LYS A 104 7.64 21.59 -28.50
CA LYS A 104 8.99 21.99 -28.07
C LYS A 104 9.10 22.17 -26.56
N ILE A 105 8.12 22.83 -25.93
CA ILE A 105 8.10 23.03 -24.47
C ILE A 105 7.82 21.72 -23.73
N ALA A 106 6.98 20.85 -24.28
CA ALA A 106 6.69 19.54 -23.69
C ALA A 106 7.92 18.61 -23.69
N GLU A 107 8.66 18.56 -24.81
CA GLU A 107 9.93 17.84 -24.91
C GLU A 107 10.96 18.40 -23.92
N HIS A 108 11.16 19.73 -23.92
CA HIS A 108 12.08 20.40 -22.98
C HIS A 108 11.81 20.02 -21.52
N ARG A 109 10.54 19.96 -21.12
CA ARG A 109 10.13 19.57 -19.76
C ARG A 109 10.49 18.13 -19.40
N ILE A 110 10.48 17.21 -20.36
CA ILE A 110 11.02 15.85 -20.16
C ILE A 110 12.55 15.90 -20.14
N ASP A 111 13.16 16.56 -21.12
CA ASP A 111 14.59 16.55 -21.35
C ASP A 111 15.37 17.09 -20.14
N VAL A 112 14.89 18.13 -19.47
CA VAL A 112 15.55 18.62 -18.23
C VAL A 112 15.54 17.62 -17.08
N LYS A 113 14.56 16.71 -17.04
CA LYS A 113 14.51 15.63 -16.03
C LYS A 113 15.43 14.47 -16.41
N ILE A 114 15.51 14.15 -17.71
CA ILE A 114 16.46 13.16 -18.23
C ILE A 114 17.90 13.65 -17.96
N GLU A 115 18.17 14.91 -18.28
CA GLU A 115 19.45 15.56 -18.00
C GLU A 115 19.76 15.56 -16.50
N ALA A 116 18.76 15.79 -15.65
CA ALA A 116 18.91 15.78 -14.20
C ALA A 116 19.37 14.42 -13.63
N VAL A 117 19.18 13.32 -14.36
CA VAL A 117 19.53 11.95 -13.94
C VAL A 117 20.57 11.30 -14.86
N LYS A 118 21.16 12.02 -15.81
CA LYS A 118 22.08 11.42 -16.81
C LYS A 118 23.28 10.69 -16.20
N ASP A 119 23.80 11.20 -15.08
CA ASP A 119 24.96 10.67 -14.37
C ASP A 119 24.56 9.75 -13.20
N PHE A 120 23.25 9.54 -13.01
CA PHE A 120 22.73 8.67 -11.97
C PHE A 120 23.00 7.21 -12.36
N LYS A 121 23.63 6.45 -11.45
CA LYS A 121 24.07 5.08 -11.73
C LYS A 121 22.96 4.03 -11.58
N GLY A 122 21.87 4.38 -10.90
CA GLY A 122 20.77 3.49 -10.58
C GLY A 122 19.71 3.40 -11.68
N LYS A 123 18.52 2.92 -11.31
CA LYS A 123 17.37 2.82 -12.22
C LYS A 123 16.50 4.07 -12.14
N VAL A 124 16.03 4.54 -13.29
CA VAL A 124 15.11 5.68 -13.36
C VAL A 124 13.72 5.15 -13.71
N LEU A 125 12.72 5.57 -12.95
CA LEU A 125 11.33 5.15 -13.12
C LEU A 125 10.44 6.39 -13.20
N PHE A 126 9.69 6.51 -14.28
CA PHE A 126 8.62 7.49 -14.46
C PHE A 126 7.29 6.78 -14.26
N ILE A 127 6.40 7.38 -13.47
CA ILE A 127 4.99 7.01 -13.42
C ILE A 127 4.14 8.16 -13.96
N PRO A 128 2.94 7.92 -14.53
CA PRO A 128 2.06 8.98 -15.00
C PRO A 128 1.31 9.70 -13.87
N GLY A 129 1.06 10.99 -14.07
CA GLY A 129 0.05 11.76 -13.34
C GLY A 129 -1.10 12.21 -14.25
N ASN A 130 -2.05 12.97 -13.71
CA ASN A 130 -3.22 13.38 -14.46
C ASN A 130 -2.89 14.29 -15.65
N HIS A 131 -1.88 15.17 -15.52
CA HIS A 131 -1.48 16.04 -16.62
C HIS A 131 -0.88 15.28 -17.81
N ASP A 132 -0.32 14.09 -17.57
CA ASP A 132 0.25 13.24 -18.61
C ASP A 132 -0.84 12.62 -19.51
N TRP A 133 -2.04 12.40 -18.96
CA TRP A 133 -3.22 11.88 -19.66
C TRP A 133 -3.97 12.96 -20.48
N TYR A 134 -3.79 14.25 -20.18
CA TYR A 134 -4.58 15.33 -20.79
C TYR A 134 -4.32 15.58 -22.28
N ASN A 135 -3.33 14.91 -22.88
CA ASN A 135 -3.08 14.99 -24.33
C ASN A 135 -3.78 13.87 -25.10
N ASN A 136 -5.11 13.93 -25.20
CA ASN A 136 -5.90 12.91 -25.91
C ASN A 136 -5.71 11.51 -25.31
N GLY A 137 -5.68 11.41 -23.97
CA GLY A 137 -5.70 10.16 -23.23
C GLY A 137 -4.55 9.23 -23.56
N LEU A 138 -4.87 7.94 -23.74
CA LEU A 138 -3.89 6.88 -23.97
C LEU A 138 -2.91 7.15 -25.14
N PRO A 139 -3.35 7.63 -26.32
CA PRO A 139 -2.43 8.02 -27.38
C PRO A 139 -1.36 9.06 -27.01
N GLY A 140 -1.69 10.04 -26.16
CA GLY A 140 -0.73 11.03 -25.65
C GLY A 140 0.24 10.40 -24.66
N LEU A 141 -0.30 9.62 -23.73
CA LEU A 141 0.48 8.89 -22.73
C LEU A 141 1.49 7.95 -23.38
N LYS A 142 1.08 7.11 -24.34
CA LYS A 142 1.98 6.22 -25.10
C LYS A 142 3.06 6.97 -25.86
N ARG A 143 2.77 8.20 -26.31
CA ARG A 143 3.77 9.05 -26.98
C ARG A 143 4.84 9.49 -25.99
N GLN A 144 4.43 9.83 -24.77
CA GLN A 144 5.31 10.24 -23.68
C GLN A 144 6.16 9.08 -23.16
N GLU A 145 5.55 7.92 -22.91
CA GLU A 145 6.21 6.65 -22.60
C GLU A 145 7.34 6.36 -23.59
N LYS A 146 7.03 6.27 -24.89
CA LYS A 146 8.02 6.02 -25.96
C LYS A 146 9.14 7.06 -26.02
N TYR A 147 8.83 8.31 -25.72
CA TYR A 147 9.83 9.38 -25.72
C TYR A 147 10.83 9.19 -24.57
N ILE A 148 10.34 8.92 -23.37
CA ILE A 148 11.15 8.69 -22.16
C ILE A 148 12.01 7.43 -22.32
N GLU A 149 11.42 6.31 -22.73
CA GLU A 149 12.14 5.05 -22.92
C GLU A 149 13.26 5.19 -23.95
N LYS A 150 12.98 5.86 -25.06
CA LYS A 150 13.98 6.10 -26.12
C LYS A 150 15.12 6.97 -25.61
N ALA A 151 14.81 8.04 -24.89
CA ALA A 151 15.81 9.00 -24.46
C ALA A 151 16.70 8.46 -23.33
N LEU A 152 16.18 7.56 -22.49
CA LEU A 152 16.96 6.85 -21.46
C LEU A 152 17.58 5.53 -21.95
N ASN A 153 17.22 5.07 -23.15
CA ASN A 153 17.56 3.75 -23.67
C ASN A 153 17.21 2.61 -22.70
N ASP A 154 16.04 2.71 -22.05
CA ASP A 154 15.51 1.71 -21.13
C ASP A 154 14.00 1.57 -21.33
N LYS A 155 13.58 0.41 -21.82
CA LYS A 155 12.16 0.09 -22.04
C LYS A 155 11.34 0.02 -20.75
N ASN A 156 11.98 -0.09 -19.59
CA ASN A 156 11.29 -0.14 -18.30
C ASN A 156 11.27 1.22 -17.60
N ALA A 157 11.78 2.29 -18.22
CA ALA A 157 11.90 3.60 -17.60
C ALA A 157 10.55 4.29 -17.36
N PHE A 158 9.47 3.83 -17.99
CA PHE A 158 8.11 4.32 -17.76
C PHE A 158 7.21 3.16 -17.32
N GLN A 159 6.56 3.27 -16.17
CA GLN A 159 5.64 2.25 -15.70
C GLN A 159 4.37 2.87 -15.07
N PRO A 160 3.22 2.19 -15.21
CA PRO A 160 3.02 0.99 -16.02
C PRO A 160 3.05 1.29 -17.52
N GLU A 161 3.62 0.37 -18.31
CA GLU A 161 3.66 0.47 -19.77
C GLU A 161 2.26 0.39 -20.40
N LYS A 162 2.13 0.90 -21.63
CA LYS A 162 0.94 0.80 -22.49
C LYS A 162 -0.33 1.43 -21.92
N GLY A 163 -0.19 2.25 -20.88
CA GLY A 163 -1.32 2.82 -20.12
C GLY A 163 -2.06 1.82 -19.25
N CYS A 164 -1.42 0.72 -18.86
CA CYS A 164 -2.00 -0.25 -17.95
C CYS A 164 -2.06 0.26 -16.51
N PRO A 165 -2.94 -0.31 -15.66
CA PRO A 165 -3.21 0.27 -14.35
C PRO A 165 -2.08 0.09 -13.32
N LEU A 166 -1.30 -0.98 -13.41
CA LEU A 166 -0.28 -1.27 -12.42
C LEU A 166 0.88 -2.09 -12.99
N LYS A 167 2.04 -2.00 -12.32
CA LYS A 167 3.20 -2.85 -12.55
C LYS A 167 3.82 -3.26 -11.22
N LYS A 168 4.00 -4.56 -11.04
CA LYS A 168 4.81 -5.13 -9.96
C LYS A 168 6.28 -5.17 -10.38
N ILE A 169 7.17 -4.53 -9.63
CA ILE A 169 8.61 -4.46 -9.88
C ILE A 169 9.36 -5.08 -8.70
N ASN A 170 9.90 -6.28 -8.88
CA ASN A 170 10.74 -6.93 -7.87
C ASN A 170 12.09 -6.22 -7.78
N VAL A 171 12.37 -5.58 -6.64
CA VAL A 171 13.60 -4.80 -6.42
C VAL A 171 14.69 -5.66 -5.75
N SER A 172 14.28 -6.51 -4.82
CA SER A 172 15.11 -7.53 -4.16
C SER A 172 14.22 -8.66 -3.64
N GLU A 173 14.81 -9.61 -2.91
CA GLU A 173 14.06 -10.62 -2.18
C GLU A 173 13.13 -10.00 -1.13
N ASN A 174 13.53 -8.88 -0.51
CA ASN A 174 12.81 -8.24 0.60
C ASN A 174 12.08 -6.94 0.23
N VAL A 175 12.30 -6.38 -0.97
CA VAL A 175 11.72 -5.10 -1.40
C VAL A 175 10.96 -5.25 -2.71
N LEU A 176 9.75 -4.70 -2.74
CA LEU A 176 8.89 -4.63 -3.91
C LEU A 176 8.49 -3.17 -4.16
N ILE A 177 8.52 -2.74 -5.43
CA ILE A 177 7.82 -1.53 -5.86
C ILE A 177 6.53 -1.96 -6.58
N LEU A 178 5.41 -1.38 -6.17
CA LEU A 178 4.13 -1.48 -6.87
C LEU A 178 3.83 -0.11 -7.48
N ALA A 179 4.08 0.03 -8.79
CA ALA A 179 3.72 1.23 -9.53
C ALA A 179 2.24 1.18 -9.92
N ILE A 180 1.47 2.21 -9.56
CA ILE A 180 0.04 2.30 -9.87
C ILE A 180 -0.21 3.59 -10.67
N ASP A 181 -0.81 3.44 -11.85
CA ASP A 181 -1.43 4.56 -12.53
C ASP A 181 -2.76 4.89 -11.84
N SER A 182 -2.68 5.75 -10.83
CA SER A 182 -3.88 6.24 -10.14
C SER A 182 -4.84 7.01 -11.06
N GLN A 183 -4.34 7.63 -12.14
CA GLN A 183 -5.20 8.33 -13.09
C GLN A 183 -5.99 7.34 -13.94
N TRP A 184 -5.45 6.17 -14.29
CA TRP A 184 -6.20 5.11 -14.97
C TRP A 184 -7.52 4.77 -14.27
N TYR A 185 -7.53 4.72 -12.93
CA TYR A 185 -8.73 4.44 -12.15
C TYR A 185 -9.70 5.64 -12.15
N LEU A 186 -9.17 6.86 -12.16
CA LEU A 186 -9.94 8.10 -12.17
C LEU A 186 -10.39 8.53 -13.58
N GLU A 187 -9.81 7.96 -14.62
CA GLU A 187 -10.09 8.33 -16.00
C GLU A 187 -11.55 8.03 -16.37
N ASP A 188 -12.10 8.85 -17.26
CA ASP A 188 -13.39 8.61 -17.87
C ASP A 188 -13.22 7.58 -18.99
N TRP A 189 -13.64 6.34 -18.71
CA TRP A 189 -13.45 5.21 -19.62
C TRP A 189 -14.36 5.30 -20.85
N ASP A 190 -15.49 6.02 -20.76
CA ASP A 190 -16.36 6.25 -21.91
C ASP A 190 -15.70 7.20 -22.91
N LYS A 191 -14.85 8.11 -22.43
CA LYS A 191 -14.01 8.97 -23.27
C LYS A 191 -12.73 8.30 -23.77
N ASN A 192 -12.32 7.21 -23.14
CA ASN A 192 -11.11 6.45 -23.49
C ASN A 192 -11.41 4.94 -23.62
N PRO A 193 -12.31 4.52 -24.51
CA PRO A 193 -12.85 3.15 -24.50
C PRO A 193 -11.79 2.07 -24.77
N THR A 194 -10.71 2.41 -25.47
CA THR A 194 -9.62 1.50 -25.84
C THR A 194 -8.48 1.48 -24.81
N MET A 195 -8.62 2.15 -23.66
CA MET A 195 -7.50 2.32 -22.72
C MET A 195 -7.02 1.01 -22.10
N ASN A 196 -7.88 -0.01 -22.11
CA ASN A 196 -7.60 -1.33 -21.52
C ASN A 196 -7.24 -2.39 -22.55
N ASP A 197 -7.24 -2.10 -23.85
CA ASP A 197 -7.14 -3.12 -24.92
C ASP A 197 -5.89 -3.98 -24.80
N GLU A 198 -4.76 -3.38 -24.41
CA GLU A 198 -3.46 -4.05 -24.27
C GLU A 198 -3.13 -4.53 -22.84
N CYS A 199 -4.08 -4.43 -21.90
CA CYS A 199 -3.87 -4.76 -20.49
C CYS A 199 -4.62 -6.02 -20.08
N ASP A 200 -4.06 -6.83 -19.18
CA ASP A 200 -4.77 -8.00 -18.63
C ASP A 200 -5.95 -7.57 -17.74
N ILE A 201 -5.77 -6.46 -17.01
CA ILE A 201 -6.81 -5.86 -16.17
C ILE A 201 -7.75 -5.04 -17.05
N LYS A 202 -9.00 -5.49 -17.15
CA LYS A 202 -10.04 -4.83 -17.96
C LYS A 202 -11.06 -4.04 -17.14
N THR A 203 -11.14 -4.30 -15.84
CA THR A 203 -12.13 -3.66 -14.95
C THR A 203 -11.50 -3.11 -13.68
N ARG A 204 -12.14 -2.12 -13.06
CA ARG A 204 -11.75 -1.61 -11.73
C ARG A 204 -11.82 -2.69 -10.64
N LYS A 205 -12.66 -3.72 -10.82
CA LYS A 205 -12.72 -4.86 -9.91
C LYS A 205 -11.47 -5.73 -10.03
N ASP A 206 -11.06 -6.07 -11.25
CA ASP A 206 -9.86 -6.87 -11.51
C ASP A 206 -8.60 -6.13 -11.03
N PHE A 207 -8.59 -4.81 -11.16
CA PHE A 207 -7.54 -3.95 -10.60
C PHE A 207 -7.35 -4.16 -9.09
N PHE A 208 -8.44 -4.13 -8.31
CA PHE A 208 -8.35 -4.37 -6.87
C PHE A 208 -8.00 -5.82 -6.53
N LEU A 209 -8.49 -6.79 -7.30
CA LEU A 209 -8.16 -8.20 -7.10
C LEU A 209 -6.66 -8.46 -7.34
N GLU A 210 -6.07 -7.83 -8.36
CA GLU A 210 -4.64 -7.95 -8.62
C GLU A 210 -3.81 -7.28 -7.52
N ILE A 211 -4.20 -6.08 -7.05
CA ILE A 211 -3.54 -5.42 -5.90
C ILE A 211 -3.63 -6.30 -4.65
N GLU A 212 -4.80 -6.84 -4.34
CA GLU A 212 -5.00 -7.76 -3.21
C GLU A 212 -4.07 -8.97 -3.33
N GLY A 213 -3.99 -9.57 -4.53
CA GLY A 213 -3.09 -10.68 -4.82
C GLY A 213 -1.63 -10.31 -4.63
N ILE A 214 -1.20 -9.13 -5.09
CA ILE A 214 0.17 -8.63 -4.94
C ILE A 214 0.53 -8.44 -3.46
N PHE A 215 -0.33 -7.77 -2.68
CA PHE A 215 -0.11 -7.58 -1.25
C PHE A 215 -0.03 -8.93 -0.51
N LYS A 216 -1.02 -9.81 -0.71
CA LYS A 216 -1.01 -11.14 -0.07
C LYS A 216 0.21 -11.98 -0.41
N LYS A 217 0.65 -11.96 -1.68
CA LYS A 217 1.80 -12.75 -2.14
C LYS A 217 3.14 -12.20 -1.62
N ASN A 218 3.20 -10.96 -1.15
CA ASN A 218 4.43 -10.26 -0.75
C ASN A 218 4.34 -9.64 0.65
N ASN A 219 3.44 -10.13 1.51
CA ASN A 219 3.13 -9.54 2.82
C ASN A 219 4.33 -9.46 3.79
N ASN A 220 5.38 -10.26 3.58
CA ASN A 220 6.61 -10.26 4.35
C ASN A 220 7.68 -9.27 3.83
N LYS A 221 7.46 -8.68 2.64
CA LYS A 221 8.38 -7.70 2.03
C LYS A 221 8.04 -6.28 2.48
N THR A 222 8.99 -5.37 2.33
CA THR A 222 8.71 -3.94 2.30
C THR A 222 8.16 -3.59 0.91
N ILE A 223 6.88 -3.21 0.85
CA ILE A 223 6.19 -2.83 -0.38
C ILE A 223 6.12 -1.31 -0.46
N VAL A 224 6.76 -0.72 -1.46
CA VAL A 224 6.64 0.71 -1.77
C VAL A 224 5.65 0.88 -2.91
N VAL A 225 4.47 1.43 -2.59
CA VAL A 225 3.47 1.79 -3.59
C VAL A 225 3.80 3.18 -4.11
N VAL A 226 4.12 3.29 -5.39
CA VAL A 226 4.38 4.57 -6.07
C VAL A 226 3.21 4.90 -6.98
N MET A 227 2.55 6.03 -6.73
CA MET A 227 1.37 6.46 -7.48
C MET A 227 1.22 7.97 -7.43
N HIS A 228 0.69 8.60 -8.46
CA HIS A 228 0.61 10.06 -8.51
C HIS A 228 -0.27 10.67 -7.40
N HIS A 229 -1.50 10.16 -7.26
CA HIS A 229 -2.48 10.68 -6.30
C HIS A 229 -2.26 10.12 -4.88
N PRO A 230 -2.10 10.96 -3.84
CA PRO A 230 -1.86 10.49 -2.48
C PRO A 230 -3.10 9.86 -1.81
N THR A 231 -2.92 8.86 -0.94
CA THR A 231 -4.03 8.30 -0.15
C THR A 231 -4.60 9.30 0.85
N MET A 232 -3.75 10.24 1.30
CA MET A 232 -4.10 11.30 2.24
C MET A 232 -3.19 12.50 2.01
N THR A 233 -3.74 13.71 2.15
CA THR A 233 -3.00 14.95 1.95
C THR A 233 -3.71 16.10 2.67
N ASN A 234 -2.93 17.02 3.22
CA ASN A 234 -3.37 18.31 3.74
C ASN A 234 -2.97 19.48 2.83
N GLY A 235 -2.82 19.21 1.54
CA GLY A 235 -2.61 20.21 0.50
C GLY A 235 -3.92 20.73 -0.09
N SER A 236 -3.79 21.39 -1.24
CA SER A 236 -4.92 22.05 -1.92
C SER A 236 -5.94 21.08 -2.51
N HIS A 237 -5.49 19.91 -2.96
CA HIS A 237 -6.36 18.82 -3.39
C HIS A 237 -7.01 18.11 -2.19
N GLY A 238 -6.43 18.28 -1.00
CA GLY A 238 -6.99 17.91 0.29
C GLY A 238 -8.00 18.90 0.88
N GLY A 239 -8.34 19.96 0.14
CA GLY A 239 -9.25 21.01 0.59
C GLY A 239 -8.64 22.01 1.58
N LYS A 240 -7.31 22.07 1.69
CA LYS A 240 -6.59 23.03 2.55
C LYS A 240 -6.06 24.19 1.71
N TYR A 241 -6.51 25.40 2.03
CA TYR A 241 -6.21 26.59 1.24
C TYR A 241 -5.52 27.66 2.07
N THR A 242 -4.66 28.45 1.42
CA THR A 242 -4.00 29.60 2.05
C THR A 242 -4.98 30.76 2.17
N LEU A 243 -4.73 31.71 3.08
CA LEU A 243 -5.53 32.93 3.17
C LEU A 243 -5.64 33.67 1.82
N ASN A 244 -4.55 33.65 1.04
CA ASN A 244 -4.53 34.24 -0.30
C ASN A 244 -5.57 33.60 -1.23
N LYS A 245 -5.83 32.28 -1.13
CA LYS A 245 -6.88 31.61 -1.93
C LYS A 245 -8.30 31.96 -1.48
N HIS A 246 -8.50 32.27 -0.20
CA HIS A 246 -9.78 32.77 0.33
C HIS A 246 -10.09 34.22 -0.12
N LEU A 247 -9.04 35.01 -0.35
CA LEU A 247 -9.15 36.40 -0.79
C LEU A 247 -9.12 36.54 -2.32
N PHE A 248 -8.34 35.72 -3.02
CA PHE A 248 -8.06 35.82 -4.46
C PHE A 248 -8.26 34.45 -5.13
N PRO A 249 -9.52 34.03 -5.37
CA PRO A 249 -9.81 32.71 -5.94
C PRO A 249 -9.50 32.60 -7.45
N LEU A 250 -9.43 33.73 -8.16
CA LEU A 250 -9.21 33.79 -9.61
C LEU A 250 -7.72 34.00 -9.96
N LYS A 251 -7.32 33.66 -11.19
CA LYS A 251 -5.95 33.92 -11.70
C LYS A 251 -5.58 35.41 -11.69
N ARG A 252 -6.57 36.30 -11.78
CA ARG A 252 -6.39 37.75 -11.61
C ARG A 252 -6.42 38.10 -10.12
N LYS A 253 -5.49 38.92 -9.64
CA LYS A 253 -5.38 39.38 -8.24
C LYS A 253 -6.48 40.39 -7.87
N ILE A 254 -7.74 40.05 -8.12
CA ILE A 254 -8.91 40.84 -7.72
C ILE A 254 -9.40 40.25 -6.38
N PRO A 255 -9.43 41.03 -5.28
CA PRO A 255 -9.88 40.53 -4.00
C PRO A 255 -11.38 40.31 -4.02
N LEU A 256 -11.81 39.07 -3.75
CA LEU A 256 -13.20 38.65 -3.66
C LEU A 256 -13.41 37.90 -2.33
N PRO A 257 -13.26 38.57 -1.16
CA PRO A 257 -13.52 37.95 0.13
C PRO A 257 -14.97 37.46 0.21
N GLY A 258 -15.21 36.39 0.96
CA GLY A 258 -16.52 35.73 1.02
C GLY A 258 -16.76 34.79 -0.17
N ILE A 259 -16.71 35.29 -1.42
CA ILE A 259 -16.85 34.45 -2.63
C ILE A 259 -15.68 33.48 -2.75
N GLY A 260 -14.45 33.93 -2.52
CA GLY A 260 -13.28 33.06 -2.52
C GLY A 260 -13.35 31.98 -1.44
N SER A 261 -13.83 32.32 -0.25
CA SER A 261 -14.10 31.35 0.81
C SER A 261 -15.22 30.37 0.45
N LEU A 262 -16.28 30.82 -0.22
CA LEU A 262 -17.35 29.94 -0.70
C LEU A 262 -16.83 28.96 -1.76
N ILE A 263 -16.02 29.43 -2.73
CA ILE A 263 -15.40 28.57 -3.75
C ILE A 263 -14.47 27.53 -3.09
N ALA A 264 -13.64 27.97 -2.15
CA ALA A 264 -12.76 27.09 -1.38
C ALA A 264 -13.58 26.03 -0.60
N GLN A 265 -14.68 26.43 0.03
CA GLN A 265 -15.57 25.54 0.78
C GLN A 265 -16.29 24.53 -0.13
N VAL A 266 -16.82 24.99 -1.26
CA VAL A 266 -17.49 24.12 -2.24
C VAL A 266 -16.49 23.11 -2.82
N ARG A 267 -15.25 23.53 -3.10
CA ARG A 267 -14.22 22.61 -3.61
C ARG A 267 -13.74 21.62 -2.54
N SER A 268 -13.58 22.06 -1.28
CA SER A 268 -13.12 21.21 -0.17
C SER A 268 -14.16 20.22 0.35
N GLN A 269 -15.41 20.27 -0.13
CA GLN A 269 -16.48 19.37 0.33
C GLN A 269 -17.34 18.79 -0.80
N GLY A 270 -17.42 19.48 -1.94
CA GLY A 270 -18.37 19.17 -3.00
C GLY A 270 -17.90 18.16 -4.04
N GLY A 271 -16.65 17.64 -3.93
CA GLY A 271 -16.13 16.63 -4.86
C GLY A 271 -16.16 17.07 -6.33
N VAL A 272 -16.07 18.39 -6.59
CA VAL A 272 -16.31 19.01 -7.90
C VAL A 272 -15.27 18.58 -8.95
N SER A 273 -14.05 18.27 -8.50
CA SER A 273 -13.00 17.71 -9.35
C SER A 273 -12.76 16.26 -8.98
N ILE A 274 -12.66 15.40 -10.00
CA ILE A 274 -12.28 14.00 -9.81
C ILE A 274 -10.86 13.84 -9.23
N GLN A 275 -10.06 14.90 -9.35
CA GLN A 275 -8.68 15.03 -8.87
C GLN A 275 -8.60 15.45 -7.40
N ASP A 276 -9.71 15.90 -6.78
CA ASP A 276 -9.72 16.28 -5.38
C ASP A 276 -10.13 15.10 -4.50
N ASN A 277 -9.59 15.01 -3.28
CA ASN A 277 -9.76 13.85 -2.39
C ASN A 277 -11.20 13.62 -1.89
N ASN A 278 -12.11 14.55 -2.17
CA ASN A 278 -13.54 14.45 -1.85
C ASN A 278 -14.38 13.85 -2.99
N SER A 279 -13.78 13.59 -4.15
CA SER A 279 -14.43 12.88 -5.25
C SER A 279 -14.74 11.44 -4.86
N LYS A 280 -15.92 10.94 -5.25
CA LYS A 280 -16.33 9.56 -4.98
C LYS A 280 -15.33 8.54 -5.51
N LEU A 281 -14.93 8.64 -6.78
CA LEU A 281 -13.98 7.69 -7.37
C LEU A 281 -12.61 7.72 -6.69
N TYR A 282 -12.16 8.90 -6.28
CA TYR A 282 -10.92 9.06 -5.53
C TYR A 282 -11.02 8.41 -4.15
N ILE A 283 -12.11 8.66 -3.42
CA ILE A 283 -12.37 8.08 -2.11
C ILE A 283 -12.43 6.55 -2.21
N ASP A 284 -13.17 6.01 -3.18
CA ASP A 284 -13.32 4.57 -3.38
C ASP A 284 -11.96 3.91 -3.66
N LEU A 285 -11.13 4.54 -4.52
CA LEU A 285 -9.77 4.10 -4.79
C LEU A 285 -8.91 4.05 -3.52
N MET A 286 -8.83 5.18 -2.81
CA MET A 286 -7.91 5.31 -1.68
C MET A 286 -8.35 4.47 -0.49
N LYS A 287 -9.65 4.43 -0.17
CA LYS A 287 -10.18 3.57 0.90
C LYS A 287 -9.91 2.11 0.60
N ARG A 288 -10.15 1.66 -0.63
CA ARG A 288 -9.96 0.26 -0.97
C ARG A 288 -8.49 -0.14 -0.98
N ILE A 289 -7.61 0.63 -1.61
CA ILE A 289 -6.17 0.31 -1.65
C ILE A 289 -5.56 0.33 -0.24
N THR A 290 -5.88 1.34 0.57
CA THR A 290 -5.36 1.42 1.95
C THR A 290 -5.90 0.28 2.83
N THR A 291 -7.16 -0.12 2.66
CA THR A 291 -7.72 -1.28 3.37
C THR A 291 -7.01 -2.57 2.98
N LEU A 292 -6.76 -2.79 1.67
CA LEU A 292 -6.01 -3.95 1.18
C LEU A 292 -4.55 -3.96 1.69
N ALA A 293 -3.92 -2.79 1.81
CA ALA A 293 -2.54 -2.67 2.27
C ALA A 293 -2.33 -3.09 3.73
N LYS A 294 -3.36 -2.97 4.59
CA LYS A 294 -3.28 -3.36 6.01
C LYS A 294 -3.06 -4.86 6.24
N GLY A 295 -3.32 -5.70 5.23
CA GLY A 295 -3.00 -7.13 5.29
C GLY A 295 -1.52 -7.48 5.09
N SER A 296 -0.65 -6.49 4.87
CA SER A 296 0.79 -6.64 4.69
C SER A 296 1.54 -5.97 5.84
N ASP A 297 2.69 -6.52 6.23
CA ASP A 297 3.44 -6.05 7.40
C ASP A 297 3.99 -4.62 7.20
N LYS A 298 4.49 -4.32 5.99
CA LYS A 298 5.21 -3.07 5.68
C LYS A 298 4.81 -2.52 4.31
N VAL A 299 3.92 -1.51 4.31
CA VAL A 299 3.50 -0.80 3.07
C VAL A 299 3.72 0.70 3.21
N ILE A 300 4.47 1.27 2.27
CA ILE A 300 4.77 2.70 2.21
C ILE A 300 4.17 3.28 0.93
N PHE A 301 3.35 4.31 1.04
CA PHE A 301 2.81 5.04 -0.11
C PHE A 301 3.67 6.27 -0.41
N ALA A 302 4.04 6.46 -1.67
CA ALA A 302 4.78 7.62 -2.16
C ALA A 302 4.06 8.25 -3.36
N SER A 303 3.77 9.55 -3.26
CA SER A 303 2.92 10.26 -4.22
C SER A 303 3.35 11.71 -4.47
N GLY A 304 2.85 12.28 -5.57
CA GLY A 304 3.02 13.69 -5.93
C GLY A 304 1.69 14.45 -5.79
N HIS A 305 1.24 15.05 -6.89
CA HIS A 305 -0.06 15.68 -7.12
C HIS A 305 -0.30 16.99 -6.36
N ASP A 306 -0.18 16.97 -5.03
CA ASP A 306 -0.17 18.19 -4.24
C ASP A 306 1.22 18.83 -4.30
N HIS A 307 1.28 20.13 -4.61
CA HIS A 307 2.53 20.84 -4.88
C HIS A 307 3.28 21.24 -3.62
N ASN A 308 3.54 20.27 -2.74
CA ASN A 308 4.19 20.44 -1.45
C ASN A 308 4.85 19.11 -1.00
N LEU A 309 5.51 19.14 0.15
CA LEU A 309 6.08 17.97 0.81
C LEU A 309 5.29 17.68 2.09
N GLN A 310 4.95 16.41 2.33
CA GLN A 310 4.29 15.99 3.56
C GLN A 310 4.70 14.57 3.97
N TYR A 311 4.65 14.32 5.28
CA TYR A 311 4.64 12.97 5.83
C TYR A 311 3.41 12.80 6.71
N LEU A 312 2.54 11.85 6.35
CA LEU A 312 1.29 11.58 7.05
C LEU A 312 1.22 10.12 7.51
N GLU A 313 0.62 9.91 8.68
CA GLU A 313 0.35 8.58 9.22
C GLU A 313 -1.08 8.50 9.76
N LYS A 314 -1.85 7.54 9.23
CA LYS A 314 -3.21 7.27 9.70
C LYS A 314 -3.48 5.78 9.76
N GLU A 315 -3.88 5.28 10.93
CA GLU A 315 -4.27 3.88 11.15
C GLU A 315 -3.28 2.84 10.58
N GLY A 316 -1.97 3.10 10.73
CA GLY A 316 -0.91 2.22 10.24
C GLY A 316 -0.47 2.47 8.79
N ILE A 317 -1.20 3.27 8.01
CA ILE A 317 -0.80 3.69 6.66
C ILE A 317 0.25 4.79 6.75
N LYS A 318 1.34 4.63 5.99
CA LYS A 318 2.46 5.59 5.90
C LYS A 318 2.43 6.26 4.52
N GLN A 319 2.23 7.58 4.47
CA GLN A 319 2.16 8.34 3.21
C GLN A 319 3.26 9.40 3.15
N ILE A 320 4.05 9.33 2.07
CA ILE A 320 5.03 10.34 1.65
C ILE A 320 4.40 11.12 0.50
N VAL A 321 4.24 12.44 0.66
CA VAL A 321 3.88 13.35 -0.45
C VAL A 321 5.13 14.13 -0.83
N SER A 322 5.51 14.04 -2.10
CA SER A 322 6.71 14.67 -2.66
C SER A 322 6.42 15.28 -4.03
N GLY A 323 5.39 16.14 -4.11
CA GLY A 323 4.87 16.71 -5.35
C GLY A 323 5.34 18.13 -5.67
N SER A 324 6.46 18.59 -5.10
CA SER A 324 6.94 19.97 -5.29
C SER A 324 8.20 20.08 -6.15
N GLY A 325 8.35 19.24 -7.17
CA GLY A 325 9.51 19.28 -8.09
C GLY A 325 9.55 20.49 -9.03
N SER A 326 8.50 21.30 -9.10
CA SER A 326 8.48 22.53 -9.92
C SER A 326 7.50 23.61 -9.46
N LYS A 327 6.38 23.23 -8.84
CA LYS A 327 5.35 24.14 -8.34
C LYS A 327 5.32 24.14 -6.81
N THR A 328 4.64 25.12 -6.24
CA THR A 328 4.47 25.30 -4.80
C THR A 328 3.01 25.55 -4.45
N SER A 329 2.56 25.03 -3.32
CA SER A 329 1.22 25.19 -2.79
C SER A 329 1.27 25.19 -1.26
N GLY A 330 0.35 25.91 -0.64
CA GLY A 330 0.22 25.86 0.81
C GLY A 330 -0.25 24.50 1.28
N THR A 331 0.25 24.08 2.43
CA THR A 331 -0.15 22.87 3.15
C THR A 331 -0.43 23.21 4.61
N SER A 332 -1.11 22.34 5.34
CA SER A 332 -1.46 22.55 6.76
C SER A 332 -1.16 21.34 7.64
N MET A 333 -1.00 21.57 8.93
CA MET A 333 -0.89 20.53 9.95
C MET A 333 -2.29 20.04 10.35
N GLY A 334 -2.91 19.21 9.52
CA GLY A 334 -4.08 18.39 9.90
C GLY A 334 -3.67 17.19 10.78
N GLY A 335 -4.62 16.59 11.50
CA GLY A 335 -4.35 15.68 12.62
C GLY A 335 -3.38 14.50 12.35
N ASP A 336 -3.45 13.91 11.16
CA ASP A 336 -2.63 12.76 10.76
C ASP A 336 -1.28 13.15 10.11
N CYS A 337 -1.01 14.44 9.93
CA CYS A 337 0.23 14.94 9.35
C CYS A 337 1.28 15.17 10.44
N LEU A 338 2.51 14.69 10.22
CA LEU A 338 3.63 14.86 11.15
C LEU A 338 4.58 15.98 10.70
N PHE A 339 4.70 16.16 9.38
CA PHE A 339 5.57 17.14 8.75
C PHE A 339 4.92 17.67 7.47
N SER A 340 5.03 18.97 7.23
CA SER A 340 4.64 19.57 5.94
C SER A 340 5.49 20.77 5.56
N TYR A 341 5.68 20.99 4.26
CA TYR A 341 6.44 22.11 3.70
C TYR A 341 5.91 22.47 2.31
N GLY A 342 5.52 23.73 2.10
CA GLY A 342 4.80 24.15 0.89
C GLY A 342 5.66 24.75 -0.22
N LYS A 343 6.99 24.58 -0.20
CA LYS A 343 7.90 25.04 -1.28
C LYS A 343 8.56 23.86 -2.01
N GLN A 344 9.39 24.18 -3.01
CA GLN A 344 10.05 23.19 -3.85
C GLN A 344 11.01 22.29 -3.08
N GLY A 345 11.01 21.00 -3.44
CA GLY A 345 11.84 20.01 -2.79
C GLY A 345 11.53 18.58 -3.24
N TYR A 346 12.05 17.61 -2.49
CA TYR A 346 11.90 16.18 -2.80
C TYR A 346 12.12 15.31 -1.54
N ALA A 347 11.83 14.01 -1.65
CA ALA A 347 12.05 13.04 -0.58
C ALA A 347 13.06 11.95 -0.96
N VAL A 348 13.70 11.35 0.04
CA VAL A 348 14.61 10.20 -0.11
C VAL A 348 14.20 9.15 0.90
N LEU A 349 13.82 7.97 0.42
CA LEU A 349 13.44 6.82 1.23
C LEU A 349 14.57 5.79 1.21
N ASP A 350 15.16 5.52 2.37
CA ASP A 350 16.12 4.46 2.57
C ASP A 350 15.44 3.25 3.20
N ILE A 351 15.75 2.06 2.67
CA ILE A 351 15.30 0.78 3.19
C ILE A 351 16.53 -0.03 3.57
N PHE A 352 16.54 -0.58 4.78
CA PHE A 352 17.68 -1.29 5.36
C PHE A 352 17.45 -2.81 5.35
N LYS A 353 18.54 -3.58 5.37
CA LYS A 353 18.51 -5.04 5.35
C LYS A 353 17.82 -5.69 6.56
N ASP A 354 17.69 -4.95 7.66
CA ASP A 354 16.96 -5.38 8.86
C ASP A 354 15.44 -5.15 8.77
N GLY A 355 14.96 -4.72 7.60
CA GLY A 355 13.55 -4.43 7.33
C GLY A 355 13.09 -3.04 7.76
N SER A 356 13.93 -2.26 8.45
CA SER A 356 13.60 -0.88 8.81
C SER A 356 13.69 0.06 7.62
N SER A 357 13.10 1.25 7.74
CA SER A 357 13.15 2.28 6.70
C SER A 357 13.10 3.69 7.28
N GLU A 358 13.74 4.64 6.58
CA GLU A 358 13.82 6.04 6.98
C GLU A 358 13.55 6.93 5.76
N VAL A 359 12.72 7.96 5.93
CA VAL A 359 12.47 8.99 4.91
C VAL A 359 13.10 10.31 5.32
N ARG A 360 13.70 11.00 4.35
CA ARG A 360 14.30 12.33 4.50
C ARG A 360 13.71 13.30 3.47
N PHE A 361 13.27 14.45 3.92
CA PHE A 361 12.73 15.52 3.06
C PHE A 361 13.75 16.64 2.91
N TYR A 362 13.93 17.13 1.69
CA TYR A 362 14.87 18.20 1.37
C TYR A 362 14.14 19.38 0.72
N SER A 363 14.44 20.60 1.17
CA SER A 363 14.11 21.81 0.40
C SER A 363 15.09 21.95 -0.76
N SER A 364 14.74 22.80 -1.72
CA SER A 364 15.59 23.12 -2.87
C SER A 364 15.84 24.61 -3.04
N GLU A 365 15.73 25.37 -1.96
CA GLU A 365 15.96 26.81 -1.95
C GLU A 365 17.38 27.13 -2.43
N ASN A 366 17.51 28.13 -3.30
CA ASN A 366 18.78 28.53 -3.93
C ASN A 366 19.48 27.42 -4.74
N ASN A 367 18.73 26.44 -5.26
CA ASN A 367 19.27 25.27 -5.97
C ASN A 367 20.18 24.38 -5.10
N GLU A 368 19.97 24.39 -3.77
CA GLU A 368 20.71 23.57 -2.82
C GLU A 368 19.76 22.67 -2.01
N SER A 369 20.22 21.46 -1.70
CA SER A 369 19.45 20.47 -0.95
C SER A 369 19.65 20.63 0.56
N ASN A 370 18.69 21.26 1.25
CA ASN A 370 18.74 21.41 2.71
C ASN A 370 17.81 20.41 3.37
N LEU A 371 18.32 19.62 4.33
CA LEU A 371 17.51 18.66 5.07
C LEU A 371 16.47 19.41 5.91
N LEU A 372 15.20 19.02 5.77
CA LEU A 372 14.08 19.59 6.54
C LEU A 372 13.61 18.63 7.62
N TYR A 373 13.52 17.34 7.29
CA TYR A 373 12.88 16.36 8.17
C TYR A 373 13.35 14.95 7.89
N THR A 374 13.54 14.18 8.95
CA THR A 374 13.93 12.78 8.96
C THR A 374 12.93 12.00 9.82
N LYS A 375 12.49 10.85 9.33
CA LYS A 375 11.53 10.00 10.05
C LYS A 375 11.78 8.53 9.76
N GLU A 376 11.93 7.75 10.82
CA GLU A 376 11.79 6.29 10.74
C GLU A 376 10.35 5.94 10.34
N VAL A 377 10.19 5.29 9.20
CA VAL A 377 8.89 4.90 8.63
C VAL A 377 8.43 3.58 9.23
N TYR A 378 9.34 2.61 9.25
CA TYR A 378 9.20 1.34 9.96
C TYR A 378 10.48 1.05 10.75
N ALA A 379 10.30 0.61 11.99
CA ALA A 379 11.39 0.10 12.82
C ALA A 379 11.90 -1.25 12.31
N SER A 380 13.10 -1.65 12.75
CA SER A 380 13.66 -2.97 12.45
C SER A 380 12.74 -4.06 12.98
N GLU A 381 12.69 -5.21 12.30
CA GLU A 381 11.94 -6.34 12.82
C GLU A 381 12.43 -6.70 14.23
N LYS A 382 11.49 -6.84 15.18
CA LYS A 382 11.83 -7.29 16.52
C LYS A 382 12.48 -8.67 16.39
N LYS A 383 13.68 -8.84 16.96
CA LYS A 383 14.28 -10.17 17.07
C LYS A 383 13.33 -11.03 17.90
N TYR A 384 12.81 -12.09 17.29
CA TYR A 384 12.02 -13.08 17.99
C TYR A 384 12.88 -13.70 19.10
N ILE A 385 12.43 -13.56 20.34
CA ILE A 385 13.05 -14.24 21.48
C ILE A 385 12.30 -15.56 21.62
N ASP A 386 13.00 -16.65 21.36
CA ASP A 386 12.42 -17.98 21.42
C ASP A 386 12.21 -18.43 22.87
N SER A 387 11.00 -18.20 23.37
CA SER A 387 10.56 -18.65 24.69
C SER A 387 10.20 -20.14 24.72
N TYR A 388 10.21 -20.84 23.58
CA TYR A 388 9.87 -22.27 23.48
C TYR A 388 11.09 -23.17 23.29
N LYS A 389 12.30 -22.59 23.37
CA LYS A 389 13.54 -23.34 23.29
C LYS A 389 13.58 -24.44 24.36
N ASN A 390 13.91 -25.66 23.94
CA ASN A 390 13.96 -26.87 24.79
C ASN A 390 12.61 -27.28 25.40
N LYS A 391 11.48 -26.77 24.90
CA LYS A 391 10.18 -27.25 25.33
C LYS A 391 9.90 -28.62 24.71
N GLU A 392 9.61 -29.60 25.54
CA GLU A 392 9.13 -30.90 25.11
C GLU A 392 7.61 -30.89 24.98
N PHE A 393 7.10 -31.69 24.05
CA PHE A 393 5.67 -31.80 23.78
C PHE A 393 5.26 -33.27 23.87
N GLU A 394 4.05 -33.51 24.37
CA GLU A 394 3.43 -34.84 24.32
C GLU A 394 3.18 -35.26 22.87
N SER A 395 2.94 -36.55 22.62
CA SER A 395 2.69 -37.04 21.25
C SER A 395 1.25 -36.83 20.77
N VAL A 396 0.31 -36.71 21.70
CA VAL A 396 -1.12 -36.57 21.43
C VAL A 396 -1.76 -35.63 22.44
N THR A 397 -2.83 -34.94 22.03
CA THR A 397 -3.66 -34.14 22.92
C THR A 397 -5.13 -34.25 22.55
N ASN A 398 -6.00 -33.84 23.46
CA ASN A 398 -7.41 -33.60 23.18
C ASN A 398 -7.60 -32.12 22.90
N ALA A 399 -8.12 -31.78 21.72
CA ALA A 399 -8.38 -30.40 21.33
C ALA A 399 -9.69 -30.29 20.56
N SER A 400 -10.34 -29.14 20.65
CA SER A 400 -11.54 -28.78 19.90
C SER A 400 -11.23 -27.59 18.98
N ALA A 401 -12.05 -27.40 17.94
CA ALA A 401 -11.84 -26.29 17.00
C ALA A 401 -12.18 -24.94 17.66
N TYR A 402 -13.27 -24.92 18.44
CA TYR A 402 -13.71 -23.77 19.25
C TYR A 402 -13.85 -24.17 20.72
N SER A 403 -13.84 -23.18 21.61
CA SER A 403 -14.07 -23.41 23.03
C SER A 403 -15.48 -23.95 23.30
N LYS A 404 -15.66 -24.62 24.44
CA LYS A 404 -17.00 -25.06 24.89
C LYS A 404 -17.91 -23.88 25.17
N GLU A 405 -17.39 -22.77 25.69
CA GLU A 405 -18.17 -21.54 25.91
C GLU A 405 -18.72 -20.95 24.59
N ASP A 406 -17.93 -21.03 23.52
CA ASP A 406 -18.33 -20.50 22.22
C ASP A 406 -19.37 -21.38 21.53
N THR A 407 -19.43 -22.67 21.86
CA THR A 407 -20.29 -23.67 21.19
C THR A 407 -21.51 -24.09 22.01
N ASP A 408 -21.47 -23.95 23.32
CA ASP A 408 -22.61 -24.21 24.19
C ASP A 408 -23.59 -23.03 24.14
N LYS A 409 -24.80 -23.30 23.66
CA LYS A 409 -25.87 -22.32 23.44
C LYS A 409 -27.18 -22.87 24.00
N SER A 410 -27.98 -21.97 24.58
CA SER A 410 -29.30 -22.32 25.11
C SER A 410 -30.23 -22.87 24.03
N ASN A 411 -31.22 -23.66 24.44
CA ASN A 411 -32.23 -24.19 23.52
C ASN A 411 -33.01 -23.07 22.82
N SER A 412 -33.26 -21.94 23.49
CA SER A 412 -33.89 -20.76 22.88
C SER A 412 -33.02 -20.13 21.79
N TYR A 413 -31.70 -20.08 21.99
CA TYR A 413 -30.77 -19.58 20.99
C TYR A 413 -30.72 -20.50 19.78
N LYS A 414 -30.61 -21.82 19.99
CA LYS A 414 -30.62 -22.83 18.91
C LYS A 414 -31.94 -22.85 18.14
N TRP A 415 -33.07 -22.68 18.82
CA TRP A 415 -34.38 -22.58 18.17
C TRP A 415 -34.47 -21.38 17.22
N PHE A 416 -33.91 -20.21 17.61
CA PHE A 416 -33.92 -19.01 16.79
C PHE A 416 -32.83 -18.98 15.70
N TRP A 417 -31.62 -19.42 16.03
CA TRP A 417 -30.40 -19.27 15.21
C TRP A 417 -29.94 -20.58 14.55
N GLY A 418 -30.74 -21.65 14.66
CA GLY A 418 -30.43 -22.99 14.17
C GLY A 418 -29.45 -23.76 15.05
N ASP A 419 -29.42 -25.09 14.92
CA ASP A 419 -28.51 -25.96 15.70
C ASP A 419 -27.06 -25.88 15.24
N HIS A 420 -26.85 -25.72 13.93
CA HIS A 420 -25.53 -25.69 13.28
C HIS A 420 -24.65 -26.90 13.66
N TYR A 421 -23.37 -26.89 13.28
CA TYR A 421 -22.38 -27.91 13.66
C TYR A 421 -21.64 -27.54 14.96
N ARG A 422 -22.22 -26.74 15.87
CA ARG A 422 -21.55 -26.31 17.11
C ARG A 422 -20.99 -27.47 17.92
N TYR A 423 -21.74 -28.57 17.99
CA TYR A 423 -21.29 -29.78 18.67
C TYR A 423 -20.00 -30.34 18.06
N VAL A 424 -19.84 -30.28 16.73
CA VAL A 424 -18.62 -30.72 16.03
C VAL A 424 -17.44 -29.80 16.35
N TYR A 425 -17.68 -28.49 16.40
CA TYR A 425 -16.63 -27.51 16.71
C TYR A 425 -16.15 -27.60 18.18
N GLY A 426 -17.05 -27.91 19.11
CA GLY A 426 -16.77 -27.95 20.56
C GLY A 426 -16.44 -29.33 21.13
N THR A 427 -16.49 -30.39 20.30
CA THR A 427 -16.11 -31.75 20.73
C THR A 427 -14.59 -31.87 20.74
N ASP A 428 -14.04 -32.28 21.88
CA ASP A 428 -12.62 -32.57 22.00
C ASP A 428 -12.31 -33.86 21.21
N ILE A 429 -11.35 -33.75 20.29
CA ILE A 429 -10.86 -34.87 19.49
C ILE A 429 -9.41 -35.18 19.86
N LYS A 430 -9.08 -36.47 19.94
CA LYS A 430 -7.71 -36.93 20.18
C LYS A 430 -6.92 -36.82 18.88
N VAL A 431 -5.91 -35.95 18.86
CA VAL A 431 -5.10 -35.64 17.67
C VAL A 431 -3.61 -35.67 18.00
N PRO A 432 -2.74 -35.97 17.02
CA PRO A 432 -1.31 -35.87 17.21
C PRO A 432 -0.89 -34.41 17.43
N ILE A 433 0.12 -34.23 18.29
CA ILE A 433 0.82 -32.95 18.42
C ILE A 433 1.95 -32.93 17.39
N VAL A 434 2.02 -31.85 16.61
CA VAL A 434 2.98 -31.72 15.51
C VAL A 434 3.69 -30.38 15.57
N THR A 435 5.01 -30.38 15.50
CA THR A 435 5.84 -29.19 15.33
C THR A 435 6.47 -29.16 13.93
N LEU A 436 6.73 -27.95 13.41
CA LEU A 436 7.21 -27.77 12.05
C LEU A 436 8.62 -28.31 11.83
N ASP A 437 9.45 -28.38 12.87
CA ASP A 437 10.82 -28.91 12.81
C ASP A 437 10.90 -30.44 12.81
N GLN A 438 9.88 -31.12 13.35
CA GLN A 438 9.89 -32.60 13.50
C GLN A 438 9.05 -33.31 12.44
N HIS A 439 7.94 -32.72 12.02
CA HIS A 439 7.02 -33.38 11.07
C HIS A 439 7.64 -33.58 9.70
N ASN A 440 7.51 -34.78 9.13
CA ASN A 440 7.88 -35.09 7.74
C ASN A 440 9.29 -34.61 7.33
N GLY A 441 10.24 -34.59 8.26
CA GLY A 441 11.62 -34.17 8.00
C GLY A 441 11.86 -32.65 8.05
N GLY A 442 10.89 -31.86 8.50
CA GLY A 442 11.04 -30.44 8.80
C GLY A 442 10.55 -29.48 7.70
N PHE A 443 9.94 -28.38 8.12
CA PHE A 443 9.34 -27.35 7.29
C PHE A 443 9.92 -25.96 7.57
N LYS A 444 9.99 -25.15 6.51
CA LYS A 444 10.28 -23.71 6.56
C LYS A 444 9.03 -22.93 6.16
N ILE A 445 8.77 -21.82 6.85
CA ILE A 445 7.64 -20.95 6.54
C ILE A 445 8.07 -19.96 5.45
N GLU A 446 7.39 -19.99 4.30
CA GLU A 446 7.65 -19.05 3.21
C GLU A 446 6.98 -17.69 3.46
N ARG A 447 5.67 -17.72 3.78
CA ARG A 447 4.84 -16.53 4.01
C ARG A 447 3.50 -16.91 4.65
N LYS A 448 2.79 -15.92 5.18
CA LYS A 448 1.37 -16.08 5.50
C LYS A 448 0.56 -16.22 4.20
N GLY A 449 -0.39 -17.14 4.21
CA GLY A 449 -1.43 -17.28 3.20
C GLY A 449 -2.79 -16.99 3.80
N GLY A 450 -3.83 -17.42 3.09
CA GLY A 450 -5.20 -17.39 3.60
C GLY A 450 -6.08 -16.56 2.69
N GLY A 451 -7.30 -17.05 2.49
CA GLY A 451 -8.32 -16.33 1.74
C GLY A 451 -8.95 -15.23 2.59
N HIS A 452 -10.27 -15.14 2.52
CA HIS A 452 -11.03 -14.16 3.28
C HIS A 452 -11.40 -14.63 4.70
N GLN A 453 -11.17 -15.89 5.05
CA GLN A 453 -11.74 -16.50 6.27
C GLN A 453 -10.77 -17.33 7.11
N THR A 454 -9.68 -17.81 6.51
CA THR A 454 -8.80 -18.81 7.13
C THR A 454 -7.38 -18.27 7.20
N ARG A 455 -6.82 -18.24 8.41
CA ARG A 455 -5.39 -18.02 8.63
C ARG A 455 -4.62 -19.24 8.12
N SER A 456 -3.59 -19.02 7.33
CA SER A 456 -2.74 -20.12 6.86
C SER A 456 -1.30 -19.71 6.68
N LEU A 457 -0.40 -20.70 6.66
CA LEU A 457 0.99 -20.55 6.30
C LEU A 457 1.26 -21.35 5.02
N ARG A 458 2.07 -20.79 4.13
CA ARG A 458 2.71 -21.58 3.07
C ARG A 458 4.03 -22.10 3.61
N LEU A 459 4.21 -23.41 3.52
CA LEU A 459 5.38 -24.11 4.02
C LEU A 459 6.13 -24.75 2.88
N THR A 460 7.44 -24.90 3.04
CA THR A 460 8.30 -25.66 2.15
C THR A 460 9.10 -26.66 2.96
N ARG A 461 9.00 -27.93 2.58
CA ARG A 461 9.71 -29.04 3.21
C ARG A 461 11.15 -29.08 2.72
N ASN A 462 12.04 -29.76 3.44
CA ASN A 462 13.45 -29.84 3.11
C ASN A 462 13.77 -30.45 1.72
N ASP A 463 12.84 -31.18 1.11
CA ASP A 463 12.92 -31.70 -0.26
C ASP A 463 12.27 -30.78 -1.32
N ASN A 464 12.04 -29.51 -0.97
CA ASN A 464 11.40 -28.47 -1.78
C ASN A 464 9.90 -28.66 -2.08
N ARG A 465 9.22 -29.68 -1.52
CA ARG A 465 7.78 -29.82 -1.65
C ARG A 465 7.02 -28.76 -0.86
N THR A 466 5.98 -28.17 -1.46
CA THR A 466 5.24 -27.07 -0.80
C THR A 466 3.89 -27.48 -0.22
N TYR A 467 3.58 -26.97 0.98
CA TYR A 467 2.39 -27.35 1.74
C TYR A 467 1.61 -26.11 2.19
N ALA A 468 0.32 -26.28 2.43
CA ALA A 468 -0.54 -25.29 3.04
C ALA A 468 -0.94 -25.76 4.44
N LEU A 469 -0.64 -24.95 5.44
CA LEU A 469 -1.06 -25.16 6.82
C LEU A 469 -2.23 -24.21 7.13
N ARG A 470 -3.43 -24.73 7.38
CA ARG A 470 -4.66 -23.95 7.54
C ARG A 470 -5.24 -24.13 8.93
N ALA A 471 -5.51 -23.04 9.64
CA ALA A 471 -6.21 -23.11 10.92
C ALA A 471 -7.63 -23.66 10.70
N VAL A 472 -8.06 -24.60 11.55
CA VAL A 472 -9.46 -25.05 11.58
C VAL A 472 -10.33 -23.92 12.10
N ASN A 473 -9.86 -23.22 13.14
CA ASN A 473 -10.50 -22.03 13.69
C ASN A 473 -10.52 -20.90 12.65
N LYS A 474 -11.72 -20.44 12.29
CA LYS A 474 -11.92 -19.40 11.28
C LYS A 474 -11.71 -18.02 11.89
N SER A 475 -11.16 -17.10 11.10
CA SER A 475 -11.05 -15.71 11.52
C SER A 475 -12.30 -14.94 11.09
N ALA A 476 -13.19 -14.70 12.05
CA ALA A 476 -14.34 -13.81 11.87
C ALA A 476 -13.90 -12.40 11.49
N VAL A 477 -12.83 -11.91 12.10
CA VAL A 477 -12.33 -10.56 11.87
C VAL A 477 -11.71 -10.41 10.47
N GLN A 478 -10.98 -11.41 9.98
CA GLN A 478 -10.47 -11.44 8.60
C GLN A 478 -11.61 -11.40 7.58
N PHE A 479 -12.73 -12.09 7.86
CA PHE A 479 -13.90 -12.10 7.00
C PHE A 479 -14.67 -10.80 7.02
N LEU A 480 -14.89 -10.25 8.22
CA LEU A 480 -15.49 -8.93 8.36
C LEU A 480 -14.71 -7.91 7.57
N GLN A 481 -13.38 -7.91 7.66
CA GLN A 481 -12.53 -6.98 6.93
C GLN A 481 -12.58 -7.17 5.40
N SER A 482 -12.55 -8.42 4.93
CA SER A 482 -12.35 -8.71 3.50
C SER A 482 -13.66 -8.82 2.70
N VAL A 483 -14.77 -9.18 3.35
CA VAL A 483 -16.06 -9.43 2.69
C VAL A 483 -17.08 -8.34 3.02
N VAL A 484 -17.21 -7.96 4.30
CA VAL A 484 -18.26 -7.05 4.78
C VAL A 484 -17.81 -5.59 4.71
N PHE A 485 -16.70 -5.26 5.36
CA PHE A 485 -16.15 -3.91 5.51
C PHE A 485 -14.93 -3.72 4.62
N LYS A 486 -15.16 -3.82 3.31
CA LYS A 486 -14.10 -3.77 2.28
C LYS A 486 -13.31 -2.47 2.19
N ASP A 487 -13.89 -1.38 2.68
CA ASP A 487 -13.38 -0.02 2.50
C ASP A 487 -13.13 0.71 3.83
N THR A 488 -13.32 0.01 4.96
CA THR A 488 -13.09 0.51 6.30
C THR A 488 -12.34 -0.54 7.08
N TYR A 489 -11.25 -0.14 7.75
CA TYR A 489 -10.56 -1.07 8.62
C TYR A 489 -11.30 -1.22 9.95
N VAL A 490 -11.67 -2.45 10.29
CA VAL A 490 -12.55 -2.74 11.43
C VAL A 490 -12.02 -3.84 12.34
N GLU A 491 -10.83 -4.37 12.05
CA GLU A 491 -10.32 -5.53 12.76
C GLU A 491 -10.12 -5.28 14.26
N LYS A 492 -9.62 -4.09 14.62
CA LYS A 492 -9.47 -3.69 16.02
C LYS A 492 -10.80 -3.44 16.72
N ASP A 493 -11.81 -2.99 15.98
CA ASP A 493 -13.10 -2.61 16.54
C ASP A 493 -13.99 -3.83 16.83
N PHE A 494 -13.74 -4.94 16.14
CA PHE A 494 -14.52 -6.17 16.31
C PHE A 494 -13.81 -7.25 17.12
N LYS A 495 -12.51 -7.16 17.35
CA LYS A 495 -11.81 -8.15 18.18
C LYS A 495 -12.37 -8.17 19.60
N GLU A 496 -12.63 -9.37 20.12
CA GLU A 496 -13.21 -9.66 21.44
C GLU A 496 -14.62 -9.06 21.64
N THR A 497 -15.35 -8.81 20.55
CA THR A 497 -16.73 -8.27 20.62
C THR A 497 -17.80 -9.34 20.46
N TYR A 498 -19.04 -8.98 20.86
CA TYR A 498 -20.22 -9.81 20.57
C TYR A 498 -20.40 -10.07 19.07
N THR A 499 -20.08 -9.09 18.22
CA THR A 499 -20.16 -9.23 16.76
C THR A 499 -19.20 -10.31 16.27
N GLU A 500 -17.94 -10.33 16.74
CA GLU A 500 -17.00 -11.41 16.39
C GLU A 500 -17.55 -12.77 16.82
N LYS A 501 -18.04 -12.90 18.06
CA LYS A 501 -18.65 -14.14 18.55
C LYS A 501 -19.82 -14.61 17.68
N ALA A 502 -20.69 -13.69 17.24
CA ALA A 502 -21.80 -14.01 16.35
C ALA A 502 -21.33 -14.50 14.96
N PHE A 503 -20.25 -13.95 14.41
CA PHE A 503 -19.68 -14.42 13.14
C PHE A 503 -18.90 -15.73 13.27
N LEU A 504 -18.20 -15.95 14.39
CA LEU A 504 -17.62 -17.27 14.70
C LEU A 504 -18.72 -18.33 14.78
N ASP A 505 -19.84 -18.01 15.40
CA ASP A 505 -21.02 -18.87 15.45
C ASP A 505 -21.60 -19.13 14.05
N PHE A 506 -21.69 -18.11 13.20
CA PHE A 506 -22.10 -18.28 11.80
C PHE A 506 -21.23 -19.30 11.04
N TYR A 507 -19.92 -19.36 11.29
CA TYR A 507 -19.06 -20.38 10.67
C TYR A 507 -19.42 -21.81 11.04
N THR A 508 -20.06 -22.01 12.19
CA THR A 508 -20.54 -23.33 12.58
C THR A 508 -21.67 -23.84 11.70
N SER A 509 -22.25 -23.01 10.81
CA SER A 509 -23.19 -23.47 9.78
C SER A 509 -22.57 -24.42 8.74
N SER A 510 -21.24 -24.45 8.66
CA SER A 510 -20.47 -25.36 7.78
C SER A 510 -19.69 -26.39 8.60
N HIS A 511 -19.45 -27.58 8.05
CA HIS A 511 -18.72 -28.63 8.76
C HIS A 511 -17.20 -28.35 8.78
N PRO A 512 -16.53 -28.29 9.94
CA PRO A 512 -15.12 -27.85 10.05
C PRO A 512 -14.14 -28.83 9.41
N TYR A 513 -14.51 -30.10 9.34
CA TYR A 513 -13.67 -31.21 8.87
C TYR A 513 -14.15 -31.78 7.52
N ALA A 514 -14.91 -31.01 6.74
CA ALA A 514 -15.46 -31.48 5.46
C ALA A 514 -14.37 -31.94 4.46
N THR A 515 -13.19 -31.31 4.47
CA THR A 515 -12.08 -31.63 3.55
C THR A 515 -11.65 -33.10 3.61
N PHE A 516 -11.66 -33.70 4.80
CA PHE A 516 -11.28 -35.12 4.97
C PHE A 516 -12.30 -36.08 4.35
N THR A 517 -13.58 -35.69 4.34
CA THR A 517 -14.62 -36.48 3.68
C THR A 517 -14.50 -36.37 2.17
N ILE A 518 -14.25 -35.16 1.66
CA ILE A 518 -14.06 -34.91 0.23
C ILE A 518 -12.89 -35.73 -0.32
N ALA A 519 -11.74 -35.74 0.37
CA ALA A 519 -10.57 -36.52 -0.07
C ALA A 519 -10.90 -38.02 -0.22
N LYS A 520 -11.55 -38.62 0.79
CA LYS A 520 -11.96 -40.04 0.74
C LYS A 520 -12.99 -40.33 -0.35
N MET A 521 -13.94 -39.41 -0.57
CA MET A 521 -14.92 -39.55 -1.63
C MET A 521 -14.27 -39.48 -3.01
N SER A 522 -13.34 -38.55 -3.20
CA SER A 522 -12.57 -38.42 -4.45
C SER A 522 -11.75 -39.67 -4.74
N GLU A 523 -11.05 -40.21 -3.73
CA GLU A 523 -10.28 -41.46 -3.85
C GLU A 523 -11.18 -42.63 -4.29
N ALA A 524 -12.38 -42.76 -3.71
CA ALA A 524 -13.31 -43.85 -4.02
C ALA A 524 -13.83 -43.86 -5.46
N ILE A 525 -13.68 -42.76 -6.20
CA ILE A 525 -14.07 -42.63 -7.61
C ILE A 525 -12.91 -42.22 -8.51
N ASP A 526 -11.68 -42.46 -8.08
CA ASP A 526 -10.44 -42.17 -8.82
C ASP A 526 -10.31 -40.71 -9.29
N LEU A 527 -10.84 -39.75 -8.52
CA LEU A 527 -10.64 -38.32 -8.75
C LEU A 527 -9.39 -37.84 -8.04
N TYR A 528 -8.55 -37.07 -8.73
CA TYR A 528 -7.35 -36.47 -8.13
C TYR A 528 -7.68 -35.57 -6.94
N HIS A 529 -6.88 -35.69 -5.88
CA HIS A 529 -7.12 -35.04 -4.60
C HIS A 529 -5.82 -34.79 -3.81
N THR A 530 -5.89 -33.85 -2.87
CA THR A 530 -4.88 -33.63 -1.82
C THR A 530 -5.08 -34.62 -0.67
N ASN A 531 -4.10 -34.75 0.21
CA ASN A 531 -4.13 -35.66 1.36
C ASN A 531 -4.12 -34.85 2.67
N PRO A 532 -5.28 -34.35 3.14
CA PRO A 532 -5.34 -33.55 4.36
C PRO A 532 -5.01 -34.35 5.61
N GLU A 533 -4.15 -33.77 6.45
CA GLU A 533 -3.81 -34.27 7.78
C GLU A 533 -4.27 -33.29 8.86
N LEU A 534 -4.88 -33.80 9.94
CA LEU A 534 -5.32 -33.02 11.10
C LEU A 534 -4.35 -33.20 12.26
N PHE A 535 -3.92 -32.10 12.86
CA PHE A 535 -3.11 -32.14 14.08
C PHE A 535 -3.31 -30.89 14.93
N TYR A 536 -2.86 -31.00 16.17
CA TYR A 536 -2.68 -29.85 17.05
C TYR A 536 -1.25 -29.33 16.91
N MET A 537 -1.09 -28.04 16.64
CA MET A 537 0.23 -27.41 16.58
C MET A 537 0.39 -26.46 17.76
N PRO A 538 1.23 -26.77 18.76
CA PRO A 538 1.51 -25.86 19.86
C PRO A 538 2.36 -24.68 19.37
N LYS A 539 2.45 -23.62 20.17
CA LYS A 539 3.52 -22.64 19.98
C LYS A 539 4.88 -23.27 20.26
N HIS A 540 5.81 -23.11 19.32
CA HIS A 540 7.13 -23.77 19.33
C HIS A 540 8.17 -22.97 18.54
N SER A 541 9.45 -23.32 18.71
CA SER A 541 10.59 -22.56 18.17
C SER A 541 10.54 -22.34 16.65
N ALA A 542 10.16 -23.37 15.88
CA ALA A 542 10.16 -23.31 14.41
C ALA A 542 9.09 -22.36 13.83
N LEU A 543 8.06 -21.98 14.59
CA LEU A 543 7.12 -20.92 14.19
C LEU A 543 7.75 -19.52 14.27
N GLY A 544 8.82 -19.31 15.04
CA GLY A 544 9.48 -18.02 15.17
C GLY A 544 8.50 -16.88 15.47
N LYS A 545 8.58 -15.79 14.69
CA LYS A 545 7.68 -14.63 14.81
C LYS A 545 6.20 -14.97 14.59
N TYR A 546 5.89 -16.08 13.92
CA TYR A 546 4.51 -16.47 13.65
C TYR A 546 3.79 -17.00 14.91
N ASN A 547 4.50 -17.28 16.01
CA ASN A 547 3.88 -17.63 17.31
C ASN A 547 2.93 -16.54 17.87
N GLU A 548 3.00 -15.30 17.36
CA GLU A 548 2.04 -14.24 17.71
C GLU A 548 0.63 -14.53 17.18
N GLU A 549 0.53 -15.15 16.01
CA GLU A 549 -0.73 -15.39 15.30
C GLU A 549 -1.06 -16.87 15.09
N PHE A 550 -0.08 -17.77 15.28
CA PHE A 550 -0.20 -19.21 15.04
C PHE A 550 0.26 -20.00 16.26
N GLY A 551 -0.16 -21.26 16.33
CA GLY A 551 0.09 -22.18 17.43
C GLY A 551 -1.03 -22.21 18.47
N ASP A 552 -1.01 -23.27 19.27
CA ASP A 552 -2.00 -23.64 20.29
C ASP A 552 -3.42 -23.85 19.75
N GLU A 553 -3.54 -24.43 18.55
CA GLU A 553 -4.83 -24.73 17.92
C GLU A 553 -4.75 -25.89 16.92
N LEU A 554 -5.91 -26.30 16.39
CA LEU A 554 -6.02 -27.32 15.34
C LEU A 554 -5.69 -26.77 13.96
N TYR A 555 -4.90 -27.54 13.21
CA TYR A 555 -4.52 -27.22 11.84
C TYR A 555 -4.72 -28.40 10.89
N ILE A 556 -5.02 -28.04 9.65
CA ILE A 556 -5.04 -28.95 8.51
C ILE A 556 -3.80 -28.66 7.67
N MET A 557 -2.96 -29.67 7.44
CA MET A 557 -1.88 -29.59 6.45
C MET A 557 -2.26 -30.37 5.20
N GLU A 558 -2.08 -29.75 4.05
CA GLU A 558 -2.35 -30.33 2.73
C GLU A 558 -1.20 -29.97 1.79
N GLU A 559 -0.89 -30.86 0.86
CA GLU A 559 0.01 -30.55 -0.25
C GLU A 559 -0.55 -29.38 -1.07
N ARG A 560 0.35 -28.57 -1.65
CA ARG A 560 -0.04 -27.61 -2.67
C ARG A 560 0.17 -28.27 -4.04
N PRO A 561 -0.88 -28.40 -4.86
CA PRO A 561 -0.74 -28.95 -6.21
C PRO A 561 -0.02 -27.93 -7.09
N ASP A 562 1.31 -28.00 -7.09
CA ASP A 562 2.21 -27.24 -7.95
C ASP A 562 3.29 -28.16 -8.56
N ASP A 563 4.26 -27.56 -9.25
CA ASP A 563 5.35 -28.23 -9.95
C ASP A 563 6.27 -29.06 -9.03
N THR A 564 6.07 -29.00 -7.70
CA THR A 564 6.81 -29.80 -6.73
C THR A 564 6.19 -31.18 -6.46
N PHE A 565 5.00 -31.47 -6.98
CA PHE A 565 4.29 -32.75 -6.81
C PHE A 565 3.93 -33.42 -8.13
N LEU A 566 4.94 -33.71 -8.95
CA LEU A 566 4.77 -34.43 -10.23
C LEU A 566 4.70 -35.96 -10.07
N ASP A 567 5.17 -36.48 -8.93
CA ASP A 567 5.35 -37.92 -8.68
C ASP A 567 4.32 -38.51 -7.70
N ILE A 568 3.32 -37.73 -7.27
CA ILE A 568 2.30 -38.19 -6.33
C ILE A 568 1.08 -38.71 -7.07
N ALA A 569 0.78 -40.00 -6.87
CA ALA A 569 -0.32 -40.69 -7.53
C ALA A 569 -1.69 -40.03 -7.30
N SER A 570 -1.94 -39.44 -6.13
CA SER A 570 -3.21 -38.73 -5.85
C SER A 570 -3.41 -37.47 -6.68
N PHE A 571 -2.36 -36.96 -7.33
CA PHE A 571 -2.43 -35.86 -8.33
C PHE A 571 -2.33 -36.35 -9.77
N GLY A 572 -2.27 -37.66 -9.99
CA GLY A 572 -2.07 -38.26 -11.30
C GLY A 572 -0.61 -38.19 -11.77
N LYS A 573 -0.44 -38.05 -13.08
CA LYS A 573 0.86 -37.83 -13.75
C LYS A 573 0.76 -36.58 -14.62
N PRO A 574 0.77 -35.37 -14.03
CA PRO A 574 0.71 -34.14 -14.80
C PRO A 574 1.97 -33.98 -15.67
N ASP A 575 1.78 -33.52 -16.91
CA ASP A 575 2.91 -33.15 -17.79
C ASP A 575 3.59 -31.89 -17.20
N ALA A 576 4.91 -31.97 -17.03
CA ALA A 576 5.74 -30.91 -16.43
C ALA A 576 6.14 -29.82 -17.43
#